data_AF-A0A2U0TNA0-F1
#
_entry.id   AF-A0A2U0TNA0-F1
#
_cell.length_a   1.000
_cell.length_b   1.000
_cell.length_c   1.000
_cell.angle_alpha   90.00
_cell.angle_beta   90.00
_cell.angle_gamma   90.00
#
_symmetry.space_group_name_H-M   'P 1'
#
loop_
_entity.id
_entity.type
_entity.pdbx_description
1 polymer ?
#
loop_
_entity_poly.entity_id
_entity_poly.type
_entity_poly.pdbx_seq_one_letter_code
_entity_poly.pdbx_strand_id
1 'polypeptide(L)'
;MKYQYRYLNATLIFCLIGFFIPGFTAILLLGIQMLLTEIGMECANSWKLIWTGTWIGMILLPILFFRYLNGKSTVPYQKIKTNLILFNLFEYIFIQASLASLFTNGNTLCYGSGGQNGIEFAFTALLALPILIIFSYFFEYHTETTIAE
;
A
#
# COMPACT_ATOMS: atom_id res chain seq x y z
N MET A 1 -4.07 -9.24 -30.27
CA MET A 1 -4.00 -7.82 -30.68
C MET A 1 -3.25 -7.05 -29.59
N LYS A 2 -2.48 -5.98 -29.89
CA LYS A 2 -1.71 -5.23 -28.87
C LYS A 2 -2.44 -3.96 -28.47
N TYR A 3 -2.65 -3.76 -27.17
CA TYR A 3 -3.30 -2.56 -26.63
C TYR A 3 -2.45 -1.94 -25.52
N GLN A 4 -2.58 -0.64 -25.32
CA GLN A 4 -2.04 0.05 -24.15
C GLN A 4 -2.85 -0.36 -22.90
N TYR A 5 -2.18 -0.69 -21.80
CA TYR A 5 -2.87 -1.03 -20.55
C TYR A 5 -3.33 0.22 -19.81
N ARG A 6 -4.60 0.22 -19.36
CA ARG A 6 -5.20 1.36 -18.65
C ARG A 6 -5.05 1.20 -17.13
N TYR A 7 -3.89 1.60 -16.60
CA TYR A 7 -3.54 1.49 -15.17
C TYR A 7 -4.47 2.29 -14.27
N LEU A 8 -4.86 3.49 -14.69
CA LEU A 8 -5.73 4.38 -13.95
C LEU A 8 -7.10 3.74 -13.70
N ASN A 9 -7.71 3.17 -14.75
CA ASN A 9 -9.03 2.52 -14.64
C ASN A 9 -9.02 1.35 -13.67
N ALA A 10 -8.02 0.47 -13.77
CA ALA A 10 -7.89 -0.67 -12.87
C ALA A 10 -7.67 -0.22 -11.41
N THR A 11 -6.93 0.86 -11.21
CA THR A 11 -6.67 1.44 -9.89
C THR A 11 -7.90 2.12 -9.31
N LEU A 12 -8.71 2.81 -10.12
CA LEU A 12 -9.99 3.36 -9.67
C LEU A 12 -10.93 2.26 -9.18
N ILE A 13 -11.00 1.11 -9.88
CA ILE A 13 -11.77 -0.05 -9.41
C ILE A 13 -11.22 -0.54 -8.07
N PHE A 14 -9.89 -0.64 -7.93
CA PHE A 14 -9.28 -0.98 -6.65
C PHE A 14 -9.64 0.04 -5.58
N CYS A 15 -9.59 1.34 -5.84
CA CYS A 15 -9.89 2.39 -4.87
C CYS A 15 -11.35 2.37 -4.39
N LEU A 16 -12.30 2.04 -5.29
CA LEU A 16 -13.70 1.86 -4.91
C LEU A 16 -13.88 0.75 -3.87
N ILE A 17 -13.17 -0.37 -4.04
CA ILE A 17 -13.14 -1.47 -3.07
C ILE A 17 -12.33 -1.04 -1.83
N GLY A 18 -11.21 -0.33 -2.08
CA GLY A 18 -10.26 0.25 -1.15
C GLY A 18 -10.92 1.07 -0.04
N PHE A 19 -11.98 1.80 -0.40
CA PHE A 19 -12.76 2.61 0.52
C PHE A 19 -13.38 1.80 1.68
N PHE A 20 -13.71 0.52 1.46
CA PHE A 20 -14.38 -0.33 2.45
C PHE A 20 -13.43 -1.26 3.22
N ILE A 21 -12.15 -1.31 2.86
CA ILE A 21 -11.13 -2.17 3.49
C ILE A 21 -10.17 -1.53 4.51
N PRO A 22 -10.27 -0.24 4.94
CA PRO A 22 -9.35 0.31 5.95
C PRO A 22 -9.27 -0.50 7.25
N GLY A 23 -10.40 -1.08 7.68
CA GLY A 23 -10.45 -1.90 8.90
C GLY A 23 -9.64 -3.19 8.79
N PHE A 24 -9.70 -3.88 7.65
CA PHE A 24 -8.96 -5.14 7.45
C PHE A 24 -7.45 -4.94 7.45
N THR A 25 -6.99 -3.84 6.85
CA THR A 25 -5.57 -3.48 6.78
C THR A 25 -5.04 -3.01 8.14
N ALA A 26 -5.84 -2.29 8.93
CA ALA A 26 -5.51 -1.99 10.32
C ALA A 26 -5.36 -3.26 11.17
N ILE A 27 -6.29 -4.23 11.03
CA ILE A 27 -6.20 -5.54 11.71
C ILE A 27 -4.93 -6.29 11.29
N LEU A 28 -4.58 -6.26 9.99
CA LEU A 28 -3.35 -6.89 9.51
C LEU A 28 -2.10 -6.27 10.16
N LEU A 29 -2.02 -4.94 10.24
CA LEU A 29 -0.89 -4.24 10.87
C LEU A 29 -0.78 -4.55 12.37
N LEU A 30 -1.92 -4.59 13.07
CA LEU A 30 -1.98 -5.03 14.46
C LEU A 30 -1.52 -6.48 14.61
N GLY A 31 -1.96 -7.38 13.73
CA GLY A 31 -1.53 -8.78 13.73
C GLY A 31 -0.02 -8.93 13.53
N ILE A 32 0.57 -8.14 12.62
CA ILE A 32 2.03 -8.10 12.44
C ILE A 32 2.71 -7.62 13.72
N GLN A 33 2.22 -6.55 14.34
CA GLN A 33 2.77 -6.07 15.60
C GLN A 33 2.69 -7.13 16.71
N MET A 34 1.56 -7.82 16.85
CA MET A 34 1.40 -8.90 17.83
C MET A 34 2.40 -10.04 17.59
N LEU A 35 2.56 -10.48 16.34
CA LEU A 35 3.57 -11.51 15.99
C LEU A 35 4.99 -11.07 16.35
N LEU A 36 5.32 -9.81 16.10
CA LEU A 36 6.61 -9.23 16.47
C LEU A 36 6.82 -9.21 18.00
N THR A 37 5.76 -9.00 18.77
CA THR A 37 5.82 -9.06 20.23
C THR A 37 5.92 -10.49 20.76
N GLU A 38 5.25 -11.46 20.13
CA GLU A 38 5.38 -12.89 20.48
C GLU A 38 6.80 -13.42 20.29
N ILE A 39 7.57 -12.88 19.34
CA ILE A 39 9.00 -13.22 19.18
C ILE A 39 9.93 -12.44 20.13
N GLY A 40 9.37 -11.70 21.09
CA GLY A 40 10.10 -11.04 22.18
C GLY A 40 10.43 -9.56 21.97
N MET A 41 9.90 -8.90 20.94
CA MET A 41 10.09 -7.45 20.78
C MET A 41 9.08 -6.64 21.58
N GLU A 42 9.57 -5.58 22.23
CA GLU A 42 8.70 -4.61 22.89
C GLU A 42 7.69 -4.02 21.90
N CYS A 43 6.44 -3.82 22.34
CA CYS A 43 5.34 -3.37 21.48
C CYS A 43 5.67 -2.05 20.76
N ALA A 44 6.21 -1.05 21.47
CA ALA A 44 6.56 0.23 20.87
C ALA A 44 7.68 0.11 19.82
N ASN A 45 8.68 -0.74 20.07
CA ASN A 45 9.75 -1.03 19.12
C ASN A 45 9.25 -1.78 17.88
N SER A 46 8.26 -2.66 18.05
CA SER A 46 7.59 -3.37 16.96
C SER A 46 6.89 -2.40 16.01
N TRP A 47 6.16 -1.41 16.54
CA TRP A 47 5.57 -0.34 15.73
C TRP A 47 6.61 0.50 15.00
N LYS A 48 7.70 0.86 15.67
CA LYS A 48 8.81 1.60 15.05
C LYS A 48 9.41 0.82 13.87
N LEU A 49 9.56 -0.49 14.00
CA LEU A 49 10.04 -1.37 12.93
C LEU A 49 9.05 -1.42 11.76
N ILE A 50 7.76 -1.61 12.03
CA ILE A 50 6.69 -1.61 11.02
C ILE A 50 6.68 -0.28 10.25
N TRP A 51 6.72 0.85 10.95
CA TRP A 51 6.73 2.16 10.30
C TRP A 51 7.98 2.39 9.47
N THR A 52 9.15 2.02 9.98
CA THR A 52 10.40 2.15 9.21
C THR A 52 10.33 1.30 7.94
N GLY A 53 9.88 0.05 8.04
CA GLY A 53 9.74 -0.85 6.89
C GLY A 53 8.71 -0.36 5.88
N THR A 54 7.58 0.16 6.34
CA THR A 54 6.52 0.67 5.46
C THR A 54 6.87 2.00 4.80
N TRP A 55 7.62 2.90 5.46
CA TRP A 55 8.20 4.09 4.82
C TRP A 55 9.15 3.72 3.69
N ILE A 56 10.04 2.75 3.93
CA ILE A 56 10.95 2.24 2.91
C ILE A 56 10.15 1.61 1.76
N GLY A 57 9.16 0.78 2.08
CA GLY A 57 8.28 0.12 1.11
C GLY A 57 7.55 1.11 0.21
N MET A 58 6.91 2.13 0.80
CA MET A 58 6.17 3.19 0.10
C MET A 58 7.02 3.92 -0.95
N ILE A 59 8.32 4.11 -0.68
CA ILE A 59 9.21 4.78 -1.62
C ILE A 59 9.72 3.79 -2.68
N LEU A 60 10.14 2.59 -2.26
CA LEU A 60 10.78 1.63 -3.16
C LEU A 60 9.82 0.95 -4.12
N LEU A 61 8.61 0.62 -3.67
CA LEU A 61 7.68 -0.21 -4.44
C LEU A 61 7.21 0.48 -5.73
N PRO A 62 6.85 1.79 -5.77
CA PRO A 62 6.53 2.50 -7.01
C PRO A 62 7.71 2.53 -7.99
N ILE A 63 8.94 2.71 -7.48
CA ILE A 63 10.15 2.72 -8.30
C ILE A 63 10.40 1.34 -8.94
N LEU A 64 10.27 0.27 -8.15
CA LEU A 64 10.44 -1.10 -8.64
C LEU A 64 9.38 -1.47 -9.66
N PHE A 65 8.12 -1.08 -9.42
CA PHE A 65 7.02 -1.33 -10.33
C PHE A 65 7.21 -0.57 -11.66
N PHE A 66 7.58 0.71 -11.62
CA PHE A 66 7.90 1.48 -12.81
C PHE A 66 9.03 0.86 -13.64
N ARG A 67 10.12 0.42 -13.00
CA ARG A 67 11.21 -0.29 -13.67
C ARG A 67 10.74 -1.60 -14.31
N TYR A 68 9.87 -2.34 -13.62
CA TYR A 68 9.26 -3.56 -14.17
C TYR A 68 8.45 -3.27 -15.44
N LEU A 69 7.69 -2.17 -15.47
CA LEU A 69 6.90 -1.76 -16.64
C LEU A 69 7.78 -1.33 -17.82
N ASN A 70 8.82 -0.53 -17.58
CA ASN A 70 9.73 -0.07 -18.64
C ASN A 70 10.66 -1.15 -19.18
N GLY A 71 10.96 -2.19 -18.38
CA GLY A 71 11.77 -3.31 -18.83
C GLY A 71 11.07 -4.23 -19.84
N LYS A 72 9.77 -4.05 -20.10
CA LYS A 72 8.97 -4.97 -20.93
C LYS A 72 8.00 -4.24 -21.85
N SER A 73 8.26 -4.33 -23.15
CA SER A 73 7.39 -3.75 -24.19
C SER A 73 6.06 -4.48 -24.34
N THR A 74 6.02 -5.80 -24.14
CA THR A 74 4.79 -6.60 -24.20
C THR A 74 4.72 -7.60 -23.05
N VAL A 75 3.60 -7.64 -22.32
CA VAL A 75 3.36 -8.54 -21.19
C VAL A 75 1.96 -9.16 -21.29
N PRO A 76 1.75 -10.42 -20.84
CA PRO A 76 0.41 -11.00 -20.80
C PRO A 76 -0.54 -10.17 -19.94
N TYR A 77 -1.76 -9.95 -20.41
CA TYR A 77 -2.78 -9.14 -19.72
C TYR A 77 -2.98 -9.57 -18.26
N GLN A 78 -3.17 -10.88 -18.03
CA GLN A 78 -3.41 -11.42 -16.70
C GLN A 78 -2.25 -11.15 -15.74
N LYS A 79 -1.00 -11.14 -16.25
CA LYS A 79 0.19 -10.90 -15.45
C LYS A 79 0.29 -9.43 -15.02
N ILE A 80 0.03 -8.48 -15.93
CA ILE A 80 -0.03 -7.05 -15.57
C ILE A 80 -1.14 -6.80 -14.57
N LYS A 81 -2.34 -7.35 -14.82
CA LYS A 81 -3.49 -7.19 -13.94
C LYS A 81 -3.19 -7.65 -12.52
N THR A 82 -2.66 -8.87 -12.36
CA THR A 82 -2.29 -9.39 -11.03
C THR A 82 -1.22 -8.53 -10.37
N ASN A 83 -0.17 -8.16 -11.10
CA ASN A 83 0.92 -7.35 -10.55
C ASN A 83 0.44 -5.95 -10.13
N LEU A 84 -0.48 -5.34 -10.87
CA LEU A 84 -1.06 -4.05 -10.51
C LEU A 84 -1.96 -4.15 -9.27
N ILE A 85 -2.75 -5.23 -9.14
CA ILE A 85 -3.56 -5.46 -7.93
C ILE A 85 -2.65 -5.62 -6.71
N LEU A 86 -1.58 -6.40 -6.83
CA LEU A 86 -0.61 -6.58 -5.76
C LEU A 86 0.11 -5.26 -5.42
N PHE A 87 0.53 -4.50 -6.44
CA PHE A 87 1.10 -3.18 -6.27
C PHE A 87 0.15 -2.28 -5.46
N ASN A 88 -1.09 -2.13 -5.93
CA ASN A 88 -2.08 -1.28 -5.26
C ASN A 88 -2.34 -1.73 -3.82
N LEU A 89 -2.42 -3.04 -3.55
CA LEU A 89 -2.64 -3.56 -2.20
C LEU A 89 -1.47 -3.29 -1.25
N PHE A 90 -0.24 -3.62 -1.66
CA PHE A 90 0.93 -3.41 -0.81
C PHE A 90 1.22 -1.93 -0.61
N GLU A 91 1.13 -1.15 -1.68
CA GLU A 91 1.38 0.28 -1.62
C GLU A 91 0.31 0.99 -0.78
N TYR A 92 -0.96 0.58 -0.87
CA TYR A 92 -2.02 1.04 0.04
C TYR A 92 -1.65 0.83 1.50
N ILE A 93 -1.23 -0.38 1.88
CA ILE A 93 -0.84 -0.72 3.26
C ILE A 93 0.38 0.08 3.69
N PHE A 94 1.37 0.24 2.81
CA PHE A 94 2.58 1.00 3.10
C PHE A 94 2.29 2.48 3.35
N ILE A 95 1.49 3.11 2.49
CA ILE A 95 1.08 4.52 2.66
C ILE A 95 0.23 4.67 3.93
N GLN A 96 -0.74 3.79 4.15
CA GLN A 96 -1.60 3.83 5.34
C GLN A 96 -0.77 3.77 6.62
N ALA A 97 0.15 2.82 6.72
CA ALA A 97 0.99 2.62 7.90
C ALA A 97 2.02 3.73 8.09
N SER A 98 2.66 4.18 7.01
CA SER A 98 3.68 5.22 7.05
C SER A 98 3.09 6.58 7.45
N LEU A 99 1.92 6.93 6.91
CA LEU A 99 1.23 8.15 7.29
C LEU A 99 0.68 8.07 8.70
N ALA A 100 0.25 6.89 9.17
CA ALA A 100 -0.25 6.73 10.54
C ALA A 100 0.81 7.12 11.57
N SER A 101 2.09 6.88 11.30
CA SER A 101 3.19 7.28 12.19
C SER A 101 3.33 8.79 12.38
N LEU A 102 2.65 9.62 11.55
CA LEU A 102 2.61 11.07 11.69
C LEU A 102 1.48 11.53 12.63
N PHE A 103 0.48 10.68 12.87
CA PHE A 103 -0.70 10.99 13.68
C PHE A 103 -0.71 10.25 15.03
N THR A 104 0.10 9.21 15.18
CA THR A 104 0.23 8.45 16.43
C THR A 104 1.67 7.98 16.67
N ASN A 105 1.94 7.47 17.86
CA ASN A 105 3.24 6.90 18.24
C ASN A 105 3.07 5.54 18.93
N GLY A 106 4.14 4.73 18.95
CA GLY A 106 4.09 3.36 19.44
C GLY A 106 3.67 3.26 20.90
N ASN A 107 4.05 4.22 21.74
CA ASN A 107 3.67 4.24 23.15
C ASN A 107 2.16 4.49 23.32
N THR A 108 1.59 5.41 22.53
CA THR A 108 0.15 5.66 22.51
C THR A 108 -0.62 4.43 22.06
N LEU A 109 -0.16 3.75 21.00
CA LEU A 109 -0.81 2.53 20.49
C LEU A 109 -0.73 1.34 21.46
N CYS A 110 0.37 1.22 22.21
CA CYS A 110 0.61 0.08 23.10
C CYS A 110 0.09 0.28 24.53
N TYR A 111 0.10 1.51 25.04
CA TYR A 111 -0.10 1.80 26.47
C TYR A 111 -1.12 2.90 26.73
N GLY A 112 -1.68 3.53 25.69
CA GLY A 112 -2.69 4.58 25.83
C GLY A 112 -4.02 4.05 26.37
N SER A 113 -4.55 4.71 27.40
CA SER A 113 -5.89 4.42 27.92
C SER A 113 -6.96 5.22 27.17
N GLY A 114 -7.42 4.71 26.03
CA GLY A 114 -8.66 5.20 25.42
C GLY A 114 -8.65 5.25 23.90
N GLY A 115 -9.18 4.20 23.27
CA GLY A 115 -10.04 4.26 22.08
C GLY A 115 -9.54 4.88 20.76
N GLN A 116 -8.45 5.65 20.74
CA GLN A 116 -7.81 6.23 19.54
C GLN A 116 -6.88 5.21 18.84
N ASN A 117 -7.18 3.91 18.90
CA ASN A 117 -6.21 2.87 18.53
C ASN A 117 -6.37 2.39 17.07
N GLY A 118 -7.00 3.16 16.18
CA GLY A 118 -7.36 2.65 14.86
C GLY A 118 -8.04 3.63 13.90
N ILE A 119 -8.55 4.77 14.38
CA ILE A 119 -9.19 5.78 13.52
C ILE A 119 -8.14 6.46 12.62
N GLU A 120 -6.95 6.68 13.15
CA GLU A 120 -5.79 7.21 12.43
C GLU A 120 -5.46 6.30 11.25
N PHE A 121 -5.46 4.98 11.47
CA PHE A 121 -5.26 4.00 10.40
C PHE A 121 -6.39 4.03 9.38
N ALA A 122 -7.64 4.23 9.78
CA ALA A 122 -8.74 4.35 8.83
C ALA A 122 -8.61 5.63 7.98
N PHE A 123 -8.28 6.75 8.61
CA PHE A 123 -8.07 8.04 7.95
C PHE A 123 -6.89 8.00 6.97
N THR A 124 -5.75 7.44 7.38
CA THR A 124 -4.58 7.35 6.51
C THR A 124 -4.76 6.36 5.36
N ALA A 125 -5.60 5.34 5.53
CA ALA A 125 -5.99 4.46 4.43
C ALA A 125 -6.80 5.21 3.37
N LEU A 126 -7.72 6.08 3.78
CA LEU A 126 -8.45 6.93 2.85
C LEU A 126 -7.53 7.91 2.13
N LEU A 127 -6.50 8.44 2.81
CA LEU A 127 -5.45 9.25 2.18
C LEU A 127 -4.55 8.47 1.22
N ALA A 128 -4.41 7.16 1.39
CA ALA A 128 -3.65 6.32 0.47
C ALA A 128 -4.31 6.23 -0.92
N LEU A 129 -5.64 6.27 -1.00
CA LEU A 129 -6.38 6.16 -2.26
C LEU A 129 -6.01 7.22 -3.31
N PRO A 130 -6.04 8.54 -3.02
CA PRO A 130 -5.62 9.55 -3.99
C PRO A 130 -4.13 9.42 -4.37
N ILE A 131 -3.27 8.97 -3.46
CA ILE A 131 -1.84 8.75 -3.75
C ILE A 131 -1.66 7.60 -4.77
N LEU A 132 -2.40 6.49 -4.61
CA LEU A 132 -2.40 5.40 -5.58
C LEU A 132 -2.88 5.84 -6.97
N ILE A 133 -3.91 6.69 -7.02
CA ILE A 133 -4.41 7.27 -8.27
C ILE A 133 -3.30 8.08 -8.95
N ILE A 134 -2.52 8.87 -8.19
CA ILE A 134 -1.38 9.64 -8.73
C ILE A 134 -0.31 8.70 -9.31
N PHE A 135 0.05 7.62 -8.60
CA PHE A 135 1.02 6.64 -9.12
C PHE A 135 0.53 5.97 -10.40
N SER A 136 -0.74 5.55 -10.44
CA SER A 136 -1.29 4.90 -11.63
C SER A 136 -1.45 5.83 -12.82
N TYR A 137 -1.78 7.11 -12.57
CA TYR A 137 -1.71 8.14 -13.60
C TYR A 137 -0.28 8.29 -14.14
N PHE A 138 0.71 8.34 -13.25
CA PHE A 138 2.11 8.41 -13.65
C PHE A 138 2.53 7.21 -14.51
N PHE A 139 2.17 5.98 -14.12
CA PHE A 139 2.45 4.78 -14.90
C PHE A 139 1.78 4.80 -16.28
N GLU A 140 0.52 5.20 -16.36
CA GLU A 140 -0.20 5.26 -17.64
C GLU A 140 0.41 6.26 -18.62
N TYR A 141 0.92 7.39 -18.12
CA TYR A 141 1.49 8.44 -18.98
C TYR A 141 2.97 8.24 -19.32
N HIS A 142 3.74 7.57 -18.46
CA HIS A 142 5.20 7.45 -18.59
C HIS A 142 5.68 6.03 -18.92
N THR A 143 4.77 5.10 -19.25
CA THR A 143 5.13 3.76 -19.70
C THR A 143 4.42 3.42 -21.02
N GLU A 144 5.11 2.70 -21.89
CA GLU A 144 4.57 2.27 -23.20
C GLU A 144 4.12 0.80 -23.17
N THR A 145 3.75 0.30 -21.99
CA THR A 145 3.52 -1.13 -21.81
C THR A 145 2.29 -1.61 -22.60
N THR A 146 2.53 -2.51 -23.55
CA THR A 146 1.45 -3.14 -24.32
C THR A 146 1.07 -4.51 -23.77
N ILE A 147 -0.22 -4.85 -23.84
CA ILE A 147 -0.73 -6.18 -23.50
C ILE A 147 -0.88 -7.06 -24.73
N ALA A 148 -0.59 -8.35 -24.55
CA ALA A 148 -0.99 -9.41 -25.46
C ALA A 148 -2.02 -10.31 -24.77
N GLU A 149 -3.04 -10.71 -25.54
CA GLU A 149 -4.03 -11.74 -25.15
C GLU A 149 -3.42 -13.14 -25.15
#